data_AF-A0AAQ3EU77-F1
#
_entry.id   AF-A0AAQ3EU77-F1
#
_cell.length_a   1.000
_cell.length_b   1.000
_cell.length_c   1.000
_cell.angle_alpha   90.00
_cell.angle_beta   90.00
_cell.angle_gamma   90.00
#
_symmetry.space_group_name_H-M   'P 1'
#
loop_
_entity.id
_entity.type
_entity.pdbx_description
1 polymer ?
#
loop_
_entity_poly.entity_id
_entity_poly.type
_entity_poly.pdbx_seq_one_letter_code
_entity_poly.pdbx_strand_id
1 'polypeptide(L)' 'MIDWYELIKGYYDDKLWTPEMVKEMIPIGILTPEEYQEITGFIYPATEPAVVVDLGS' A
#
# COMPACT_ATOMS: atom_id res chain seq x y z
N MET A 1 -6.53 9.35 19.34
CA MET A 1 -5.88 9.60 18.03
C MET A 1 -6.30 8.48 17.11
N ILE A 2 -6.67 8.77 15.86
CA ILE A 2 -7.00 7.74 14.88
C ILE A 2 -5.70 7.12 14.40
N ASP A 3 -5.64 5.79 14.35
CA ASP A 3 -4.58 5.06 13.68
C ASP A 3 -4.97 4.92 12.20
N TRP A 4 -4.38 5.77 11.36
CA TRP A 4 -4.71 5.80 9.95
C TRP A 4 -4.16 4.59 9.20
N TYR A 5 -3.00 4.06 9.61
CA TYR A 5 -2.41 2.88 9.00
C TYR A 5 -3.35 1.68 9.13
N GLU A 6 -3.78 1.37 10.36
CA GLU A 6 -4.66 0.22 10.62
C GLU A 6 -6.03 0.38 9.93
N LEU A 7 -6.57 1.60 9.88
CA LEU A 7 -7.83 1.87 9.19
C LEU A 7 -7.74 1.63 7.69
N ILE A 8 -6.69 2.15 7.03
CA ILE A 8 -6.51 2.00 5.58
C ILE A 8 -6.17 0.55 5.23
N LYS A 9 -5.33 -0.10 6.04
CA LYS A 9 -5.03 -1.52 5.91
C LYS A 9 -6.31 -2.36 5.97
N GLY A 10 -7.20 -2.07 6.93
CA GLY A 10 -8.51 -2.73 7.01
C GLY A 10 -9.35 -2.55 5.75
N TYR A 11 -9.47 -1.33 5.22
CA TYR A 11 -10.19 -1.10 3.95
C TYR A 11 -9.59 -1.84 2.76
N TYR A 12 -8.27 -1.98 2.69
CA TYR A 12 -7.59 -2.70 1.63
C TYR A 12 -7.74 -4.23 1.76
N ASP A 13 -7.62 -4.75 2.99
CA ASP A 13 -7.80 -6.16 3.31
C ASP A 13 -9.23 -6.62 2.98
N ASP A 14 -10.23 -5.79 3.34
CA ASP A 14 -11.64 -6.00 3.04
C ASP A 14 -12.01 -5.77 1.56
N LYS A 15 -11.03 -5.44 0.70
CA LYS A 15 -11.18 -5.16 -0.73
C LYS A 15 -12.13 -4.00 -1.04
N LEU A 16 -12.29 -3.09 -0.09
CA LEU A 16 -13.05 -1.85 -0.26
C LEU A 16 -12.25 -0.78 -0.99
N TRP A 17 -10.92 -0.80 -0.84
CA TRP A 17 -9.99 0.15 -1.46
C TRP A 17 -9.04 -0.55 -2.43
N THR A 18 -8.73 0.12 -3.55
CA THR A 18 -7.72 -0.33 -4.51
C THR A 18 -6.33 0.17 -4.12
N PRO A 19 -5.23 -0.41 -4.65
CA PRO A 19 -3.89 0.14 -4.44
C PRO A 19 -3.80 1.63 -4.79
N GLU A 20 -4.45 2.08 -5.87
CA GLU A 20 -4.49 3.50 -6.24
C GLU A 20 -5.12 4.37 -5.14
N MET A 21 -6.18 3.90 -4.48
CA MET A 21 -6.79 4.64 -3.36
C MET A 21 -5.84 4.74 -2.17
N VAL A 22 -5.08 3.68 -1.87
CA VAL A 22 -4.05 3.71 -0.81
C VAL A 22 -2.91 4.67 -1.19
N LYS A 23 -2.53 4.72 -2.48
CA LYS A 23 -1.48 5.61 -3.00
C LYS A 23 -1.79 7.10 -2.77
N GLU A 24 -3.05 7.50 -2.90
CA GLU A 24 -3.48 8.90 -2.68
C GLU A 24 -3.26 9.38 -1.23
N MET A 25 -3.03 8.48 -0.28
CA MET A 25 -2.78 8.84 1.12
C MET A 25 -1.36 9.36 1.37
N ILE A 26 -0.41 9.05 0.47
CA ILE A 26 0.98 9.52 0.55
C ILE A 26 1.11 11.04 0.36
N PRO A 27 0.61 11.66 -0.72
CA PRO A 27 0.74 13.12 -0.92
C PRO A 27 0.02 13.94 0.15
N ILE A 28 -0.92 13.34 0.89
CA ILE A 28 -1.66 13.97 2.00
C ILE A 28 -0.91 13.82 3.33
N GLY A 29 0.15 13.01 3.38
CA GLY A 29 0.96 12.77 4.58
C GLY A 29 0.31 11.83 5.59
N ILE A 30 -0.63 10.99 5.14
CA ILE A 30 -1.31 9.99 5.97
C ILE A 30 -0.52 8.67 6.01
N LEU A 31 0.08 8.30 4.87
CA LEU A 31 0.97 7.13 4.76
C LEU A 31 2.34 7.54 4.24
N THR A 32 3.36 6.74 4.58
CA THR A 32 4.65 6.76 3.89
C THR A 32 4.65 5.81 2.67
N PRO A 33 5.62 5.95 1.75
CA PRO A 33 5.83 4.98 0.67
C PRO A 33 6.03 3.54 1.16
N GLU A 34 6.71 3.36 2.29
CA GLU A 34 6.94 2.05 2.92
C GLU A 34 5.62 1.45 3.43
N GLU A 35 4.80 2.23 4.13
CA GLU A 35 3.49 1.78 4.61
C GLU A 35 2.54 1.41 3.46
N TYR A 36 2.56 2.18 2.36
CA TYR A 36 1.85 1.81 1.13
C TYR A 36 2.32 0.45 0.59
N GLN A 37 3.62 0.21 0.56
CA GLN A 37 4.18 -1.06 0.08
C GLN A 37 3.81 -2.23 1.01
N GLU A 38 3.79 -2.02 2.33
CA GLU A 38 3.34 -3.03 3.29
C GLU A 38 1.86 -3.37 3.14
N ILE A 39 1.00 -2.36 2.96
CA ILE A 39 -0.44 -2.57 2.79
C ILE A 39 -0.72 -3.27 1.46
N THR A 40 -0.12 -2.79 0.38
CA THR A 40 -0.55 -3.15 -0.98
C THR A 40 0.31 -4.24 -1.64
N GLY A 41 1.57 -4.36 -1.25
CA GLY A 41 2.58 -5.19 -1.93
C GLY A 41 3.14 -4.56 -3.21
N PHE A 42 2.81 -3.30 -3.54
CA PHE A 42 3.29 -2.60 -4.73
C PHE A 42 4.40 -1.59 -4.36
N ILE A 43 5.36 -1.40 -5.27
CA ILE A 43 6.46 -0.43 -5.07
C ILE A 43 5.97 0.97 -5.48
N TYR A 44 5.97 1.93 -4.56
CA TYR A 44 5.72 3.32 -4.91
C TYR A 44 6.89 3.89 -5.76
N PRO A 45 6.66 4.63 -6.87
CA PRO A 45 5.39 5.20 -7.34
C PRO A 45 4.66 4.40 -8.43
N ALA A 46 5.10 3.18 -8.75
CA ALA A 46 4.61 2.41 -9.90
C ALA A 46 3.56 1.36 -9.53
N THR A 47 2.58 1.15 -10.40
CA THR A 47 1.51 0.12 -10.30
C THR A 47 2.00 -1.27 -10.72
N GLU A 48 3.30 -1.54 -10.64
CA GLU A 48 3.85 -2.87 -10.88
C GLU A 48 3.91 -3.60 -9.54
N PRO A 49 3.38 -4.84 -9.45
CA PRO A 49 3.51 -5.63 -8.22
C PRO A 49 5.00 -5.71 -7.89
N ALA A 50 5.35 -5.65 -6.59
CA ALA A 50 6.70 -5.99 -6.18
C ALA A 50 6.91 -7.46 -6.57
N VAL A 51 7.43 -7.69 -7.77
CA VAL A 51 7.80 -9.02 -8.21
C VAL A 51 8.88 -9.43 -7.22
N VAL A 52 8.53 -10.34 -6.31
CA VAL A 52 9.51 -11.23 -5.71
C VAL A 52 10.13 -11.96 -6.89
N VAL A 53 11.19 -11.38 -7.44
CA VAL A 53 12.01 -12.06 -8.43
C VAL A 53 12.68 -13.17 -7.64
N ASP A 54 12.01 -14.30 -7.55
CA ASP A 54 12.63 -15.56 -7.20
C ASP A 54 13.66 -15.86 -8.31
N LEU A 55 14.88 -15.37 -8.11
CA LEU A 55 16.05 -15.69 -8.94
C LEU A 55 16.61 -17.08 -8.56
N GLY A 56 15.80 -18.03 -8.13
CA GLY A 56 16.30 -19.34 -7.77
C GLY A 56 15.27 -20.47 -7.75
N SER A 57 15.11 -21.16 -8.89
CA SER A 57 15.39 -22.60 -9.04
C SER A 57 15.26 -23.06 -10.49
#